data_AF-A0A959C3Z8-F1
#
_entry.id   AF-A0A959C3Z8-F1
#
_cell.length_a   1.000
_cell.length_b   1.000
_cell.length_c   1.000
_cell.angle_alpha   90.00
_cell.angle_beta   90.00
_cell.angle_gamma   90.00
#
_symmetry.space_group_name_H-M   'P 1'
#
loop_
_entity.id
_entity.type
_entity.pdbx_description
1 polymer ?
#
loop_
_entity_poly.entity_id
_entity_poly.type
_entity_poly.pdbx_seq_one_letter_code
_entity_poly.pdbx_strand_id
1 'polypeptide(L)'
;NTINGQQAFELYDTFGFPIDLTRLIAREKGWEVDEAGFDKALQEQKERSRKDAAKEVGDWTVLRDLKQFEFIGYDQLELADAKVAKYRTVMLKGKPQYQIVLDRTPFYPEGGGQVGDTGYMTFGPNEKIRVLDTKKENDLVIHIVDRLPQFVMDRTVECEV
;
A
#
# COMPACT_ATOMS: atom_id res chain seq x y z
N ASN A 1 -39.07 -5.48 24.59
CA ASN A 1 -37.59 -5.52 24.72
C ASN A 1 -36.99 -5.70 23.35
N THR A 2 -35.89 -5.01 23.07
CA THR A 2 -35.26 -5.01 21.74
C THR A 2 -33.76 -5.20 21.90
N ILE A 3 -33.19 -6.13 21.14
CA ILE A 3 -31.74 -6.33 21.03
C ILE A 3 -31.19 -5.19 20.18
N ASN A 4 -30.22 -4.45 20.70
CA ASN A 4 -29.58 -3.37 19.99
C ASN A 4 -28.85 -3.91 18.74
N GLY A 5 -28.95 -3.20 17.61
CA GLY A 5 -28.33 -3.60 16.37
C GLY A 5 -26.80 -3.79 16.46
N GLN A 6 -26.13 -3.03 17.32
CA GLN A 6 -24.70 -3.19 17.62
C GLN A 6 -24.39 -4.52 18.31
N GLN A 7 -25.25 -4.97 19.22
CA GLN A 7 -25.09 -6.25 19.92
C GLN A 7 -25.38 -7.43 18.98
N ALA A 8 -26.39 -7.28 18.13
CA ALA A 8 -26.67 -8.25 17.07
C ALA A 8 -25.52 -8.33 16.05
N PHE A 9 -24.90 -7.19 15.74
CA PHE A 9 -23.72 -7.12 14.89
C PHE A 9 -22.50 -7.79 15.54
N GLU A 10 -22.27 -7.60 16.84
CA GLU A 10 -21.18 -8.26 17.56
C GLU A 10 -21.33 -9.80 17.56
N LEU A 11 -22.56 -10.30 17.77
CA LEU A 11 -22.86 -11.73 17.65
C LEU A 11 -22.53 -12.27 16.26
N TYR A 12 -22.85 -11.51 15.22
CA TYR A 12 -22.56 -11.85 13.83
C TYR A 12 -21.06 -11.80 13.49
N ASP A 13 -20.40 -10.69 13.82
CA ASP A 13 -19.03 -10.39 13.38
C ASP A 13 -17.96 -11.08 14.24
N THR A 14 -18.12 -11.03 15.57
CA THR A 14 -17.13 -11.57 16.52
C THR A 14 -17.34 -13.05 16.80
N PHE A 15 -18.60 -13.46 16.94
CA PHE A 15 -18.95 -14.82 17.36
C PHE A 15 -19.45 -15.71 16.21
N GLY A 16 -19.56 -15.16 15.00
CA GLY A 16 -20.01 -15.89 13.81
C GLY A 16 -21.47 -16.37 13.89
N PHE A 17 -22.26 -15.81 14.80
CA PHE A 17 -23.62 -16.23 15.05
C PHE A 17 -24.58 -15.60 14.03
N PRO A 18 -25.29 -16.41 13.21
CA PRO A 18 -26.14 -15.89 12.15
C PRO A 18 -27.22 -14.92 12.68
N ILE A 19 -27.38 -13.77 12.00
CA ILE A 19 -28.39 -12.77 12.35
C ILE A 19 -29.82 -13.37 12.34
N ASP A 20 -30.08 -14.35 11.48
CA ASP A 20 -31.36 -15.04 11.40
C ASP A 20 -31.67 -15.87 12.66
N LEU A 21 -30.66 -16.51 13.26
CA LEU A 21 -30.82 -17.22 14.53
C LEU A 21 -31.00 -16.24 15.69
N THR A 22 -30.30 -15.10 15.67
CA THR A 22 -30.51 -14.02 16.64
C THR A 22 -31.95 -13.52 16.60
N ARG A 23 -32.51 -13.31 15.39
CA ARG A 23 -33.91 -12.92 15.19
C ARG A 23 -34.88 -14.00 15.69
N LEU A 24 -34.61 -15.27 15.40
CA LEU A 24 -35.46 -16.39 15.82
C LEU A 24 -35.56 -16.47 17.35
N ILE A 25 -34.42 -16.48 18.03
CA ILE A 25 -34.34 -16.58 19.50
C ILE A 25 -34.95 -15.34 20.17
N ALA A 26 -34.76 -14.15 19.58
CA ALA A 26 -35.38 -12.93 20.07
C ALA A 26 -36.91 -13.04 20.03
N ARG A 27 -37.47 -13.48 18.90
CA ARG A 27 -38.93 -13.65 18.73
C ARG A 27 -39.51 -14.67 19.70
N GLU A 28 -38.83 -15.79 19.94
CA GLU A 28 -39.25 -16.79 20.93
C GLU A 28 -39.37 -16.22 22.35
N LYS A 29 -38.57 -15.19 22.67
CA LYS A 29 -38.61 -14.47 23.96
C LYS A 29 -39.53 -13.24 23.94
N GLY A 30 -40.25 -12.99 22.85
CA GLY A 30 -41.07 -11.78 22.66
C GLY A 30 -40.25 -10.51 22.51
N TRP A 31 -39.01 -10.62 22.02
CA TRP A 31 -38.08 -9.52 21.77
C TRP A 31 -37.90 -9.31 20.27
N GLU A 32 -37.53 -8.09 19.90
CA GLU A 32 -37.19 -7.73 18.52
C GLU A 32 -35.70 -7.43 18.37
N VAL A 33 -35.19 -7.42 17.15
CA VAL A 33 -33.82 -7.01 16.83
C VAL A 33 -33.91 -5.68 16.09
N ASP A 34 -33.10 -4.70 16.50
CA ASP A 34 -32.95 -3.44 15.77
C ASP A 34 -32.15 -3.66 14.47
N GLU A 35 -32.88 -3.93 13.39
CA GLU A 35 -32.30 -4.20 12.07
C GLU A 35 -31.60 -2.97 11.47
N ALA A 36 -32.14 -1.78 11.71
CA ALA A 36 -31.55 -0.53 11.23
C ALA A 36 -30.18 -0.29 11.89
N GLY A 37 -30.07 -0.56 13.20
CA GLY A 37 -28.79 -0.50 13.92
C GLY A 37 -27.80 -1.56 13.44
N PHE A 38 -28.26 -2.79 13.13
CA PHE A 38 -27.42 -3.86 12.60
C PHE A 38 -26.86 -3.49 11.22
N ASP A 39 -27.72 -3.05 10.31
CA ASP A 39 -27.33 -2.64 8.96
C ASP A 39 -26.36 -1.47 8.99
N LYS A 40 -26.58 -0.49 9.89
CA LYS A 40 -25.66 0.62 10.09
C LYS A 40 -24.28 0.13 10.53
N ALA A 41 -24.20 -0.75 11.54
CA ALA A 41 -22.93 -1.31 12.01
C ALA A 41 -22.21 -2.13 10.92
N LEU A 42 -22.97 -2.87 10.12
CA LEU A 42 -22.46 -3.62 8.97
C LEU A 42 -21.90 -2.68 7.88
N GLN A 43 -22.57 -1.56 7.59
CA GLN A 43 -22.05 -0.56 6.67
C GLN A 43 -20.81 0.13 7.21
N GLU A 44 -20.78 0.50 8.49
CA GLU A 44 -19.60 1.09 9.13
C GLU A 44 -18.40 0.15 9.11
N GLN A 45 -18.60 -1.15 9.31
CA GLN A 45 -17.55 -2.15 9.14
C GLN A 45 -17.05 -2.22 7.69
N LYS A 46 -17.96 -2.30 6.71
CA LYS A 46 -17.59 -2.30 5.27
C LYS A 46 -16.84 -1.04 4.88
N GLU A 47 -17.25 0.13 5.38
CA GLU A 47 -16.56 1.39 5.17
C GLU A 47 -15.20 1.44 5.83
N ARG A 48 -15.04 0.91 7.05
CA ARG A 48 -13.73 0.75 7.69
C ARG A 48 -12.81 -0.12 6.86
N SER A 49 -13.26 -1.28 6.40
CA SER A 49 -12.47 -2.16 5.53
C SER A 49 -12.08 -1.48 4.22
N ARG A 50 -12.94 -0.61 3.67
CA ARG A 50 -12.62 0.19 2.46
C ARG A 50 -11.62 1.31 2.75
N LYS A 51 -11.74 2.00 3.89
CA LYS A 51 -10.80 3.06 4.30
C LYS A 51 -9.41 2.49 4.62
N ASP A 52 -9.33 1.29 5.20
CA ASP A 52 -8.06 0.60 5.44
C ASP A 52 -7.36 0.17 4.13
N ALA A 53 -8.11 0.08 3.03
CA ALA A 53 -7.62 -0.17 1.68
C ALA A 53 -7.50 1.10 0.81
N ALA A 54 -7.80 2.29 1.35
CA ALA A 54 -7.70 3.54 0.61
C ALA A 54 -6.23 3.85 0.31
N LYS A 55 -5.83 3.51 -0.91
CA LYS A 55 -4.56 3.89 -1.52
C LYS A 55 -4.87 5.02 -2.49
N GLU A 56 -4.53 6.24 -2.13
CA GLU A 56 -4.62 7.36 -3.06
C GLU A 56 -3.29 7.46 -3.79
N VAL A 57 -3.31 7.27 -5.10
CA VAL A 57 -2.12 7.28 -5.94
C VAL A 57 -2.07 8.63 -6.64
N GLY A 58 -1.07 9.45 -6.33
CA GLY A 58 -0.84 10.70 -7.04
C GLY A 58 -0.31 10.48 -8.45
N ASP A 59 -0.39 11.53 -9.27
CA ASP A 59 0.14 11.53 -10.62
C ASP A 59 1.68 11.40 -10.63
N TRP A 60 2.20 10.86 -11.74
CA TRP A 60 3.64 10.79 -11.96
C TRP A 60 4.21 12.14 -12.35
N THR A 61 5.23 12.58 -11.60
CA THR A 61 6.15 13.62 -12.07
C THR A 61 7.20 12.96 -12.95
N VAL A 62 7.11 13.18 -14.27
CA VAL A 62 8.05 12.63 -15.25
C VAL A 62 9.23 13.58 -15.42
N LEU A 63 10.44 13.09 -15.15
CA LEU A 63 11.68 13.85 -15.32
C LEU A 63 12.35 13.55 -16.67
N ARG A 64 12.18 12.32 -17.17
CA ARG A 64 12.71 11.86 -18.44
C ARG A 64 11.84 10.74 -18.99
N ASP A 65 11.85 10.62 -20.31
CA ASP A 65 11.18 9.52 -20.99
C ASP A 65 11.99 8.23 -20.85
N LEU A 66 11.34 7.17 -20.36
CA LEU A 66 11.98 5.90 -20.05
C LEU A 66 11.89 4.97 -21.27
N LYS A 67 12.65 5.30 -22.32
CA LYS A 67 12.63 4.52 -23.57
C LYS A 67 13.29 3.15 -23.46
N GLN A 68 14.25 3.02 -22.54
CA GLN A 68 14.98 1.78 -22.26
C GLN A 68 15.14 1.66 -20.75
N PHE A 69 14.44 0.69 -20.18
CA PHE A 69 14.61 0.26 -18.79
C PHE A 69 15.61 -0.89 -18.75
N GLU A 70 16.60 -0.85 -17.85
CA GLU A 70 17.57 -1.93 -17.68
C GLU A 70 17.53 -2.49 -16.26
N PHE A 71 17.28 -3.79 -16.14
CA PHE A 71 17.41 -4.49 -14.87
C PHE A 71 18.79 -5.16 -14.82
N ILE A 72 19.61 -4.81 -13.84
CA ILE A 72 21.01 -5.28 -13.73
C ILE A 72 21.28 -6.13 -12.47
N GLY A 73 20.24 -6.40 -11.68
CA GLY A 73 20.33 -7.11 -10.40
C GLY A 73 20.75 -8.58 -10.47
N TYR A 74 20.92 -9.14 -11.68
CA TYR A 74 21.47 -10.49 -11.85
C TYR A 74 22.97 -10.56 -11.55
N ASP A 75 23.70 -9.51 -11.92
CA ASP A 75 25.17 -9.48 -11.85
C ASP A 75 25.70 -8.45 -10.84
N GLN A 76 24.88 -7.46 -10.45
CA GLN A 76 25.31 -6.31 -9.65
C GLN A 76 24.31 -6.02 -8.51
N LEU A 77 24.83 -5.87 -7.29
CA LEU A 77 24.07 -5.40 -6.12
C LEU A 77 24.25 -3.89 -5.87
N GLU A 78 25.23 -3.29 -6.54
CA GLU A 78 25.56 -1.87 -6.44
C GLU A 78 25.56 -1.23 -7.82
N LEU A 79 25.04 0.00 -7.92
CA LEU A 79 25.00 0.76 -9.18
C LEU A 79 25.22 2.25 -8.89
N ALA A 80 26.28 2.86 -9.41
CA ALA A 80 26.64 4.24 -9.05
C ALA A 80 26.00 5.33 -9.93
N ASP A 81 25.43 4.98 -11.09
CA ASP A 81 25.06 5.93 -12.14
C ASP A 81 23.62 5.78 -12.65
N ALA A 82 22.72 5.28 -11.79
CA ALA A 82 21.28 5.28 -12.08
C ALA A 82 20.73 6.70 -12.17
N LYS A 83 19.62 6.90 -12.88
CA LYS A 83 18.96 8.20 -12.97
C LYS A 83 17.46 8.06 -12.73
N VAL A 84 16.89 9.03 -12.02
CA VAL A 84 15.45 9.03 -11.73
C VAL A 84 14.67 9.36 -12.99
N ALA A 85 13.80 8.43 -13.38
CA ALA A 85 12.93 8.57 -14.53
C ALA A 85 11.69 9.40 -14.21
N LYS A 86 11.01 8.99 -13.14
CA LYS A 86 9.79 9.59 -12.64
C LYS A 86 9.59 9.23 -11.18
N TYR A 87 8.84 10.05 -10.47
CA TYR A 87 8.48 9.79 -9.08
C TYR A 87 7.02 10.21 -8.84
N ARG A 88 6.40 9.65 -7.81
CA ARG A 88 5.06 10.05 -7.35
C ARG A 88 4.93 9.89 -5.84
N THR A 89 3.93 10.58 -5.30
CA THR A 89 3.50 10.42 -3.91
C THR A 89 2.24 9.57 -3.87
N VAL A 90 2.19 8.63 -2.93
CA VAL A 90 1.05 7.75 -2.67
C VAL A 90 0.66 7.90 -1.21
N MET A 91 -0.62 8.09 -0.92
CA MET A 91 -1.13 8.06 0.44
C MET A 91 -1.59 6.64 0.75
N LEU A 92 -0.95 6.01 1.72
CA LEU A 92 -1.32 4.69 2.22
C LEU A 92 -1.75 4.84 3.68
N LYS A 93 -3.03 4.55 3.97
CA LYS A 93 -3.59 4.65 5.33
C LYS A 93 -3.34 6.04 5.96
N GLY A 94 -3.48 7.10 5.17
CA GLY A 94 -3.24 8.48 5.59
C GLY A 94 -1.78 8.88 5.81
N LYS A 95 -0.81 8.00 5.51
CA LYS A 95 0.63 8.32 5.56
C LYS A 95 1.19 8.48 4.14
N PRO A 96 2.02 9.50 3.90
CA PRO A 96 2.70 9.63 2.62
C PRO A 96 3.74 8.53 2.46
N GLN A 97 3.74 7.94 1.28
CA GLN A 97 4.73 7.00 0.79
C GLN A 97 5.19 7.49 -0.58
N TYR A 98 6.46 7.32 -0.89
CA TYR A 98 7.03 7.85 -2.12
C TYR A 98 7.48 6.71 -3.01
N GLN A 99 7.31 6.90 -4.31
CA GLN A 99 7.64 5.91 -5.32
C GLN A 99 8.56 6.51 -6.35
N ILE A 100 9.68 5.84 -6.63
CA ILE A 100 10.72 6.28 -7.55
C ILE A 100 10.93 5.20 -8.60
N VAL A 101 10.95 5.60 -9.88
CA VAL A 101 11.35 4.74 -11.01
C VAL A 101 12.71 5.21 -11.49
N LEU A 102 13.63 4.28 -11.63
CA LEU A 102 14.96 4.51 -12.19
C LEU A 102 15.01 4.03 -13.64
N ASP A 103 15.94 4.58 -14.43
CA ASP A 103 16.29 4.04 -15.75
C ASP A 103 16.93 2.66 -15.66
N ARG A 104 17.76 2.44 -14.64
CA ARG A 104 18.44 1.19 -14.35
C ARG A 104 18.41 0.88 -12.86
N THR A 105 18.30 -0.39 -12.51
CA THR A 105 18.23 -0.78 -11.09
C THR A 105 18.77 -2.19 -10.82
N PRO A 106 19.51 -2.38 -9.70
CA PRO A 106 19.85 -3.69 -9.18
C PRO A 106 18.73 -4.31 -8.31
N PHE A 107 17.75 -3.52 -7.85
CA PHE A 107 16.72 -3.99 -6.92
C PHE A 107 15.72 -4.94 -7.57
N TYR A 108 15.65 -6.18 -7.11
CA TYR A 108 14.69 -7.17 -7.58
C TYR A 108 13.28 -6.82 -7.11
N PRO A 109 12.31 -6.68 -8.01
CA PRO A 109 10.93 -6.42 -7.61
C PRO A 109 10.27 -7.66 -7.01
N GLU A 110 9.35 -7.42 -6.08
CA GLU A 110 8.46 -8.44 -5.51
C GLU A 110 7.83 -9.28 -6.63
N GLY A 111 7.95 -10.61 -6.52
CA GLY A 111 7.51 -11.54 -7.54
C GLY A 111 7.56 -12.99 -7.08
N GLY A 112 6.61 -13.82 -7.55
CA GLY A 112 6.60 -15.26 -7.27
C GLY A 112 6.45 -15.64 -5.79
N GLY A 113 5.91 -14.74 -4.95
CA GLY A 113 5.78 -14.93 -3.51
C GLY A 113 7.01 -14.49 -2.69
N GLN A 114 8.03 -13.93 -3.33
CA GLN A 114 9.17 -13.31 -2.66
C GLN A 114 8.95 -11.82 -2.43
N VAL A 115 9.36 -11.34 -1.26
CA VAL A 115 9.40 -9.91 -0.93
C VAL A 115 10.46 -9.24 -1.79
N GLY A 116 10.16 -8.04 -2.30
CA GLY A 116 11.11 -7.28 -3.11
C GLY A 116 12.33 -6.82 -2.32
N ASP A 117 13.39 -6.49 -3.05
CA ASP A 117 14.62 -6.04 -2.45
C ASP A 117 14.45 -4.70 -1.71
N THR A 118 15.17 -4.60 -0.60
CA THR A 118 15.30 -3.39 0.21
C THR A 118 16.75 -3.01 0.28
N GLY A 119 17.05 -1.73 0.45
CA GLY A 119 18.42 -1.24 0.50
C GLY A 119 18.43 0.28 0.55
N TYR A 120 19.34 0.90 -0.18
CA TYR A 120 19.53 2.34 -0.15
C TYR A 120 19.77 2.96 -1.53
N MET A 121 19.29 4.19 -1.67
CA MET A 121 19.56 5.08 -2.78
C MET A 121 20.26 6.34 -2.25
N THR A 122 21.46 6.62 -2.71
CA THR A 122 22.24 7.80 -2.35
C THR A 122 22.17 8.82 -3.48
N PHE A 123 21.66 10.00 -3.16
CA PHE A 123 21.52 11.13 -4.07
C PHE A 123 22.60 12.17 -3.78
N GLY A 124 23.50 12.41 -4.74
CA GLY A 124 24.62 13.33 -4.53
C GLY A 124 25.51 12.95 -3.33
N PRO A 125 26.22 13.90 -2.70
CA PRO A 125 27.32 13.56 -1.78
C PRO A 125 26.89 12.99 -0.43
N ASN A 126 25.67 13.24 0.06
CA ASN A 126 25.28 12.90 1.45
C ASN A 126 23.80 12.53 1.65
N GLU A 127 22.98 12.42 0.60
CA GLU A 127 21.54 12.17 0.78
C GLU A 127 21.20 10.68 0.56
N LYS A 128 21.39 9.88 1.60
CA LYS A 128 21.02 8.46 1.61
C LYS A 128 19.52 8.30 1.98
N ILE A 129 18.79 7.59 1.14
CA ILE A 129 17.35 7.32 1.25
C ILE A 129 17.15 5.81 1.31
N ARG A 130 16.25 5.36 2.18
CA ARG A 130 16.01 3.92 2.35
C ARG A 130 14.94 3.45 1.36
N VAL A 131 15.25 2.36 0.65
CA VAL A 131 14.28 1.58 -0.13
C VAL A 131 13.62 0.60 0.82
N LEU A 132 12.31 0.77 1.01
CA LEU A 132 11.48 -0.02 1.92
C LEU A 132 10.97 -1.30 1.26
N ASP A 133 10.73 -1.26 -0.04
CA ASP A 133 10.19 -2.35 -0.84
C ASP A 133 10.38 -2.02 -2.32
N THR A 134 10.45 -3.02 -3.17
CA THR A 134 10.58 -2.87 -4.62
C THR A 134 9.48 -3.67 -5.30
N LYS A 135 8.69 -3.06 -6.18
CA LYS A 135 7.55 -3.71 -6.86
C LYS A 135 7.61 -3.54 -8.36
N LYS A 136 6.95 -4.44 -9.09
CA LYS A 136 6.78 -4.32 -10.54
C LYS A 136 5.36 -3.84 -10.89
N GLU A 137 5.22 -2.80 -11.70
CA GLU A 137 3.95 -2.27 -12.21
C GLU A 137 4.09 -1.89 -13.69
N ASN A 138 3.31 -2.49 -14.59
CA ASN A 138 3.36 -2.23 -16.04
C ASN A 138 4.79 -2.31 -16.63
N ASP A 139 5.53 -3.38 -16.28
CA ASP A 139 6.93 -3.58 -16.66
C ASP A 139 7.96 -2.58 -16.11
N LEU A 140 7.54 -1.69 -15.21
CA LEU A 140 8.42 -0.79 -14.50
C LEU A 140 8.73 -1.31 -13.11
N VAL A 141 9.99 -1.17 -12.71
CA VAL A 141 10.41 -1.39 -11.33
C VAL A 141 10.22 -0.09 -10.54
N ILE A 142 9.38 -0.19 -9.51
CA ILE A 142 9.00 0.90 -8.62
C ILE A 142 9.67 0.65 -7.27
N HIS A 143 10.47 1.61 -6.84
CA HIS A 143 11.13 1.60 -5.54
C HIS A 143 10.31 2.43 -4.58
N ILE A 144 9.91 1.82 -3.48
CA ILE A 144 9.13 2.45 -2.43
C ILE A 144 10.12 3.00 -1.41
N VAL A 145 10.07 4.30 -1.15
CA VAL A 145 11.02 4.99 -0.25
C VAL A 145 10.30 5.77 0.84
N ASP A 146 11.00 6.02 1.95
CA ASP A 146 10.49 6.72 3.12
C ASP A 146 10.39 8.25 2.94
N ARG A 147 11.21 8.81 2.04
CA ARG A 147 11.21 10.24 1.68
C ARG A 147 11.68 10.45 0.24
N LEU A 148 11.28 11.56 -0.37
CA LEU A 148 11.89 12.03 -1.62
C LEU A 148 13.19 12.79 -1.33
N PRO A 149 14.17 12.75 -2.25
CA PRO A 149 15.37 13.56 -2.12
C PRO A 149 15.04 15.04 -2.32
N GLN A 150 15.82 15.92 -1.69
CA GLN A 150 15.69 17.36 -1.85
C GLN A 150 15.89 17.80 -3.31
N PHE A 151 16.73 17.08 -4.05
CA PHE A 151 17.05 17.37 -5.45
C PHE A 151 16.97 16.10 -6.30
N VAL A 152 15.84 15.90 -6.98
CA VAL A 152 15.61 14.73 -7.85
C VAL A 152 16.15 14.96 -9.28
N MET A 153 16.32 16.22 -9.71
CA MET A 153 16.65 16.57 -11.10
C MET A 153 18.16 16.42 -11.38
N ASP A 154 18.48 15.79 -12.52
CA ASP A 154 19.82 15.69 -13.16
C ASP A 154 20.99 15.15 -12.33
N ARG A 155 20.70 14.42 -11.25
CA ARG A 155 21.73 13.72 -10.46
C ARG A 155 21.74 12.22 -10.76
N THR A 156 22.94 11.66 -10.74
CA THR A 156 23.14 10.22 -10.63
C THR A 156 22.76 9.76 -9.23
N VAL A 157 22.21 8.56 -9.17
CA VAL A 157 21.77 7.89 -7.95
C VAL A 157 22.63 6.65 -7.79
N GLU A 158 23.28 6.55 -6.65
CA GLU A 158 24.00 5.34 -6.26
C GLU A 158 23.01 4.42 -5.54
N CYS A 159 22.89 3.18 -5.99
CA CYS A 159 22.02 2.16 -5.45
C CYS A 159 22.85 1.08 -4.78
N GLU A 160 22.40 0.61 -3.62
CA GLU A 160 22.99 -0.47 -2.84
C GLU A 160 21.83 -1.34 -2.33
N VAL A 161 21.75 -2.60 -2.76
CA VAL A 161 20.73 -3.56 -2.31
C VAL A 161 21.10 -4.11 -0.93
#